data_AF-A0A3D4G092-F1
#
_entry.id   AF-A0A3D4G092-F1
#
_cell.length_a   1.000
_cell.length_b   1.000
_cell.length_c   1.000
_cell.angle_alpha   90.00
_cell.angle_beta   90.00
_cell.angle_gamma   90.00
#
_symmetry.space_group_name_H-M   'P 1'
#
loop_
_entity.id
_entity.type
_entity.pdbx_description
1 polymer ?
#
loop_
_entity_poly.entity_id
_entity_poly.type
_entity_poly.pdbx_seq_one_letter_code
_entity_poly.pdbx_strand_id
1 'polypeptide(L)'
;MRALELAKDLKVEAEALLQLLREMGIAVKGVSAQVSEADAAKVIARMERGRRSGAKDASEAMEAAVEDAASRPRRRRRKKVEQPGEPESVSLPPTEQKEPEAAKKP
;
A
#
# COMPACT_ATOMS: atom_id res chain seq x y z
N MET A 1 16.04 -3.56 -19.87
CA MET A 1 16.31 -4.30 -18.62
C MET A 1 15.35 -5.48 -18.52
N ARG A 2 15.74 -6.60 -17.90
CA ARG A 2 14.83 -7.73 -17.60
C ARG A 2 14.14 -7.55 -16.25
N ALA A 3 12.95 -8.11 -16.07
CA ALA A 3 12.22 -8.03 -14.80
C ALA A 3 13.05 -8.58 -13.61
N LEU A 4 13.80 -9.66 -13.81
CA LEU A 4 14.70 -10.22 -12.80
C LEU A 4 15.84 -9.27 -12.41
N GLU A 5 16.36 -8.49 -13.35
CA GLU A 5 17.40 -7.49 -13.06
C GLU A 5 16.81 -6.34 -12.23
N LEU A 6 15.63 -5.85 -12.63
CA LEU A 6 14.92 -4.82 -11.90
C LEU A 6 14.59 -5.25 -10.46
N ALA A 7 14.18 -6.52 -10.25
CA ALA A 7 13.91 -7.04 -8.92
C ALA A 7 15.17 -7.05 -8.04
N LYS A 8 16.32 -7.42 -8.60
CA LYS A 8 17.62 -7.40 -7.91
C LYS A 8 18.05 -5.99 -7.54
N ASP A 9 17.90 -5.04 -8.47
CA ASP A 9 18.26 -3.63 -8.25
C ASP A 9 17.42 -3.02 -7.12
N LEU A 10 16.14 -3.38 -7.06
CA LEU A 10 15.21 -2.95 -6.01
C LEU A 10 15.33 -3.77 -4.72
N LYS A 11 16.10 -4.87 -4.72
CA LYS A 11 16.23 -5.84 -3.62
C LYS A 11 14.88 -6.41 -3.17
N VAL A 12 14.01 -6.73 -4.12
CA VAL A 12 12.69 -7.32 -3.87
C VAL A 12 12.57 -8.68 -4.55
N GLU A 13 11.57 -9.45 -4.14
CA GLU A 13 11.25 -10.72 -4.78
C GLU A 13 10.74 -10.50 -6.22
N ALA A 14 11.23 -11.32 -7.15
CA ALA A 14 10.85 -11.21 -8.55
C ALA A 14 9.36 -11.48 -8.78
N GLU A 15 8.75 -12.40 -8.02
CA GLU A 15 7.31 -12.67 -8.10
C GLU A 15 6.47 -11.48 -7.62
N ALA A 16 6.86 -10.81 -6.54
CA ALA A 16 6.21 -9.58 -6.08
C ALA A 16 6.28 -8.48 -7.14
N LEU A 17 7.41 -8.35 -7.84
CA LEU A 17 7.56 -7.44 -8.97
C LEU A 17 6.65 -7.77 -10.15
N LEU A 18 6.57 -9.04 -10.52
CA LEU A 18 5.64 -9.47 -11.58
C LEU A 18 4.19 -9.21 -11.19
N GLN A 19 3.84 -9.39 -9.92
CA GLN A 19 2.50 -9.11 -9.42
C GLN A 19 2.14 -7.63 -9.55
N LEU A 20 3.00 -6.72 -9.08
CA LEU A 20 2.77 -5.28 -9.22
C LEU A 20 2.64 -4.85 -10.68
N LEU A 21 3.50 -5.37 -11.56
CA LEU A 21 3.42 -5.06 -13.00
C LEU A 21 2.07 -5.48 -13.58
N ARG A 22 1.56 -6.67 -13.22
CA ARG A 22 0.24 -7.15 -13.66
C ARG A 22 -0.88 -6.26 -13.13
N GLU A 23 -0.83 -5.84 -11.88
CA GLU A 23 -1.83 -4.94 -11.28
C GLU A 23 -1.84 -3.55 -11.92
N MET A 24 -0.68 -3.07 -12.34
CA MET A 24 -0.56 -1.85 -13.14
C MET A 24 -1.00 -2.02 -14.60
N GLY A 25 -1.42 -3.23 -15.01
CA GLY A 25 -1.86 -3.53 -16.37
C GLY A 25 -0.71 -3.71 -17.38
N ILE A 26 0.51 -3.93 -16.90
CA ILE A 26 1.69 -4.17 -17.73
C ILE A 26 1.81 -5.69 -17.95
N ALA A 27 1.65 -6.11 -19.19
CA ALA A 27 1.70 -7.53 -19.55
C ALA A 27 3.15 -8.05 -19.55
N VAL A 28 3.50 -8.86 -18.55
CA VAL A 28 4.81 -9.54 -18.43
C VAL A 28 4.64 -11.05 -18.53
N LYS A 29 5.51 -11.69 -19.32
CA LYS A 29 5.51 -13.15 -19.54
C LYS A 29 6.27 -13.95 -18.47
N GLY A 30 6.84 -13.28 -17.46
CA GLY A 30 7.63 -13.90 -16.40
C GLY A 30 8.91 -13.13 -16.07
N VAL A 31 9.77 -13.70 -15.23
CA VAL A 31 10.99 -13.04 -14.69
C VAL A 31 12.02 -12.68 -15.77
N SER A 32 12.02 -13.39 -16.89
CA SER A 32 12.91 -13.12 -18.04
C SER A 32 12.35 -12.08 -19.01
N ALA A 33 11.11 -11.60 -18.79
CA ALA A 33 10.48 -10.62 -19.66
C ALA A 33 11.25 -9.29 -19.65
N GLN A 34 11.27 -8.62 -20.81
CA GLN A 34 11.79 -7.26 -20.89
C GLN A 34 10.81 -6.28 -20.25
N VAL A 35 11.37 -5.37 -19.47
CA VAL A 35 10.67 -4.22 -18.88
C VAL A 35 11.24 -2.96 -19.50
N SER A 36 10.33 -2.10 -19.99
CA SER A 36 10.69 -0.78 -20.51
C SER A 36 11.15 0.12 -19.35
N GLU A 37 12.08 1.05 -19.62
CA GLU A 37 12.50 2.04 -18.63
C GLU A 37 11.33 2.88 -18.11
N ALA A 38 10.36 3.19 -18.96
CA ALA A 38 9.16 3.92 -18.56
C ALA A 38 8.32 3.14 -17.53
N ASP A 39 8.29 1.82 -17.64
CA ASP A 39 7.54 0.97 -16.70
C ASP A 39 8.33 0.74 -15.41
N ALA A 40 9.66 0.59 -15.50
CA ALA A 40 10.53 0.58 -14.33
C ALA A 40 10.40 1.88 -13.52
N ALA A 41 10.36 3.04 -14.17
CA ALA A 41 10.16 4.33 -13.50
C ALA A 41 8.80 4.41 -12.76
N LYS A 42 7.72 3.85 -13.34
CA LYS A 42 6.42 3.79 -12.66
C LYS A 42 6.47 2.91 -11.41
N VAL A 43 7.12 1.75 -11.49
CA VAL A 43 7.34 0.86 -10.33
C VAL A 43 8.06 1.61 -9.22
N ILE A 44 9.18 2.27 -9.54
CA ILE A 44 9.97 3.04 -8.57
C ILE A 44 9.12 4.13 -7.91
N ALA A 45 8.38 4.91 -8.71
CA ALA A 45 7.51 5.96 -8.19
C ALA A 45 6.42 5.42 -7.25
N ARG A 46 5.92 4.20 -7.50
CA ARG A 46 4.92 3.54 -6.66
C ARG A 46 5.52 3.03 -5.35
N MET A 47 6.67 2.37 -5.41
CA MET A 47 7.40 1.94 -4.21
C MET A 47 7.80 3.14 -3.34
N GLU A 48 8.22 4.25 -3.95
CA GLU A 48 8.52 5.47 -3.20
C GLU A 48 7.29 6.07 -2.52
N ARG A 49 6.09 5.91 -3.10
CA ARG A 49 4.85 6.24 -2.41
C ARG A 49 4.60 5.31 -1.21
N GLY A 50 4.85 4.00 -1.35
CA GLY A 50 4.78 3.03 -0.25
C GLY A 50 5.75 3.36 0.90
N ARG A 51 6.97 3.81 0.57
CA ARG A 51 7.91 4.33 1.58
C ARG A 51 7.38 5.55 2.31
N ARG A 52 6.70 6.45 1.60
CA ARG A 52 6.07 7.63 2.19
C ARG A 52 4.85 7.32 3.05
N SER A 53 4.22 6.16 2.88
CA SER A 53 3.14 5.68 3.75
C SER A 53 3.66 4.88 4.95
N GLY A 54 4.96 4.94 5.25
CA GLY A 54 5.54 4.35 6.46
C GLY A 54 6.25 3.01 6.28
N ALA A 55 6.38 2.50 5.05
CA ALA A 55 7.11 1.26 4.81
C ALA A 55 8.61 1.41 5.12
N LYS A 56 9.15 0.47 5.91
CA LYS A 56 10.50 0.51 6.47
C LYS A 56 11.52 -0.12 5.54
N ASP A 57 11.12 -1.17 4.83
CA ASP A 57 12.00 -1.95 3.96
C ASP A 57 11.50 -2.04 2.51
N ALA A 58 12.36 -2.45 1.59
CA ALA A 58 12.03 -2.54 0.16
C ALA A 58 10.87 -3.52 -0.12
N SER A 59 10.82 -4.65 0.59
CA SER A 59 9.73 -5.62 0.49
C SER A 59 8.40 -5.05 0.97
N GLU A 60 8.40 -4.36 2.12
CA GLU A 60 7.19 -3.73 2.66
C GLU A 60 6.70 -2.60 1.75
N ALA A 61 7.63 -1.82 1.17
CA ALA A 61 7.29 -0.79 0.19
C ALA A 61 6.72 -1.40 -1.10
N MET A 62 7.14 -2.62 -1.45
CA MET A 62 6.63 -3.36 -2.60
C MET A 62 5.21 -3.89 -2.35
N GLU A 63 4.97 -4.48 -1.18
CA GLU A 63 3.64 -4.93 -0.77
C GLU A 63 2.66 -3.76 -0.69
N ALA A 64 3.06 -2.64 -0.08
CA ALA A 64 2.26 -1.42 -0.06
C ALA A 64 1.99 -0.88 -1.49
N ALA A 65 2.96 -1.01 -2.41
CA ALA A 65 2.78 -0.60 -3.80
C ALA A 65 1.78 -1.50 -4.55
N VAL A 66 1.81 -2.81 -4.29
CA VAL A 66 0.84 -3.81 -4.78
C VAL A 66 -0.55 -3.46 -4.25
N GLU A 67 -0.71 -3.28 -2.94
CA GLU A 67 -2.00 -2.91 -2.34
C GLU A 67 -2.55 -1.59 -2.92
N ASP A 68 -1.71 -0.56 -3.07
CA ASP A 68 -2.10 0.72 -3.69
C ASP A 68 -2.40 0.57 -5.19
N ALA A 69 -1.78 -0.37 -5.92
CA ALA A 69 -2.09 -0.65 -7.32
C ALA A 69 -3.40 -1.43 -7.48
N ALA A 70 -3.63 -2.42 -6.61
CA ALA A 70 -4.86 -3.20 -6.52
C ALA A 70 -6.06 -2.34 -6.06
N SER A 71 -5.82 -1.34 -5.20
CA SER A 71 -6.80 -0.34 -4.76
C SER A 71 -7.14 0.62 -5.91
N ARG A 72 -7.84 0.08 -6.92
CA ARG A 72 -8.38 0.81 -8.06
C ARG A 72 -9.24 1.98 -7.55
N PRO A 73 -9.00 3.23 -7.98
CA PRO A 73 -9.87 4.33 -7.61
C PRO A 73 -11.22 4.15 -8.31
N ARG A 74 -12.17 3.48 -7.65
CA ARG A 74 -13.59 3.59 -7.98
C ARG A 74 -14.01 5.03 -7.71
N ARG A 75 -13.81 5.89 -8.71
CA ARG A 75 -14.39 7.23 -8.87
C ARG A 75 -14.54 8.00 -7.55
N ARG A 76 -13.42 8.42 -6.94
CA ARG A 76 -13.46 9.38 -5.84
C ARG A 76 -13.82 10.76 -6.41
N ARG A 77 -15.13 11.00 -6.54
CA ARG A 77 -15.71 12.33 -6.79
C ARG A 77 -15.10 13.26 -5.75
N ARG A 78 -14.36 14.29 -6.21
CA ARG A 78 -13.71 15.29 -5.35
C ARG A 78 -14.69 15.77 -4.28
N LYS A 79 -14.51 15.31 -3.05
CA LYS A 79 -14.93 16.04 -1.87
C LYS A 79 -13.73 16.09 -0.93
N LYS A 80 -13.41 17.35 -0.63
CA LYS A 80 -12.44 17.87 0.31
C LYS A 80 -12.45 17.06 1.62
N VAL A 81 -11.26 16.93 2.21
CA VAL A 81 -10.97 16.49 3.59
C VAL A 81 -10.84 14.97 3.83
N GLU A 82 -9.81 14.68 4.62
CA GLU A 82 -9.36 13.44 5.26
C GLU A 82 -8.46 12.45 4.50
N GLN A 83 -7.21 12.43 4.98
CA GLN A 83 -6.15 11.46 4.76
C GLN A 83 -6.61 10.05 5.17
N PRO A 84 -6.24 8.98 4.44
CA PRO A 84 -6.28 7.63 4.99
C PRO A 84 -4.85 7.14 5.24
N GLY A 85 -4.52 7.02 6.51
CA GLY A 85 -3.34 6.37 7.11
C GLY A 85 -3.54 6.57 8.61
N GLU A 86 -3.62 5.55 9.47
CA GLU A 86 -2.82 4.34 9.61
C GLU A 86 -3.58 3.36 10.56
N PRO A 87 -3.07 2.13 10.82
CA PRO A 87 -3.84 0.93 11.08
C PRO A 87 -4.50 0.82 12.45
N GLU A 88 -5.55 -0.01 12.45
CA GLU A 88 -6.24 -0.58 13.60
C GLU A 88 -5.25 -1.27 14.55
N SER A 89 -4.74 -0.52 15.54
CA SER A 89 -4.08 -1.11 16.69
C SER A 89 -4.34 -0.24 17.91
N VAL A 90 -5.47 -0.48 18.56
CA VAL A 90 -5.62 -0.18 19.99
C VAL A 90 -6.19 -1.42 20.67
N SER A 91 -5.25 -2.13 21.27
CA SER A 91 -5.41 -3.08 22.35
C SER A 91 -6.47 -2.63 23.36
N LEU A 92 -7.45 -3.49 23.64
CA LEU A 92 -8.10 -3.55 24.95
C LEU A 92 -7.02 -3.91 26.01
N PRO A 93 -7.17 -3.66 27.34
CA PRO A 93 -8.40 -3.46 28.11
C PRO A 93 -8.22 -2.36 29.22
N PRO A 94 -8.75 -2.49 30.44
CA PRO A 94 -10.10 -2.12 30.91
C PRO A 94 -10.05 -1.04 32.01
N THR A 95 -11.14 -0.31 32.27
CA THR A 95 -11.47 0.09 33.67
C THR A 95 -12.90 0.63 33.82
N GLU A 96 -13.59 -0.11 34.66
CA GLU A 96 -14.76 0.21 35.49
C GLU A 96 -14.66 1.55 36.23
N GLN A 97 -15.77 2.31 36.29
CA GLN A 97 -16.18 3.33 37.28
C GLN A 97 -17.50 3.95 36.75
N LYS A 98 -18.70 3.56 37.17
CA LYS A 98 -19.38 3.76 38.47
C LYS A 98 -19.30 5.21 38.97
N GLU A 99 -20.35 6.02 38.73
CA GLU A 99 -21.24 6.57 39.77
C GLU A 99 -22.34 7.50 39.20
N PRO A 100 -23.42 7.74 39.99
CA PRO A 100 -24.75 8.10 39.52
C PRO A 100 -25.06 9.60 39.68
N GLU A 101 -26.09 10.10 39.01
CA GLU A 101 -26.80 11.27 39.55
C GLU A 101 -28.29 11.27 39.19
N ALA A 102 -29.06 11.70 40.18
CA ALA A 102 -30.49 11.55 40.34
C ALA A 102 -31.29 12.76 39.81
N ALA A 103 -32.61 12.54 39.73
CA ALA A 103 -33.70 13.52 39.65
C ALA A 103 -33.82 14.30 38.33
N LYS A 104 -35.01 14.51 37.75
CA LYS A 104 -36.17 15.16 38.40
C LYS A 104 -37.44 14.99 37.54
N LYS A 105 -38.57 14.84 38.24
CA LYS A 105 -39.99 14.73 37.83
C LYS A 105 -40.50 15.91 36.96
N PRO A 106 -41.69 15.80 36.34
CA PRO A 106 -42.96 16.08 37.03
C PRO A 106 -43.84 14.84 37.34
#